data_AF-A0A9D8L2Z2-F1
#
_entry.id   AF-A0A9D8L2Z2-F1
#
_cell.length_a   1.000
_cell.length_b   1.000
_cell.length_c   1.000
_cell.angle_alpha   90.00
_cell.angle_beta   90.00
_cell.angle_gamma   90.00
#
_symmetry.space_group_name_H-M   'P 1'
#
loop_
_entity.id
_entity.type
_entity.pdbx_description
1 polymer ?
#
loop_
_entity_poly.entity_id
_entity_poly.type
_entity_poly.pdbx_seq_one_letter_code
_entity_poly.pdbx_strand_id
1 'polypeptide(L)'
;DLICAPPDFPPMLLGRRKAGLAPAATASPRRFRGRRGAPSTKEEVVASVKTIKFGRTPSYPMGYFTTATQRPSAPFTLAIAMDRRAMVMELSPAKIKPAKSGSKNWGVWGEMREILLREISEEFLVPFFSGARLEGRSEKSSPREATVAFRDPVSIAFKASTEDDYRLVLTRPQPFAAANATIVPEIAVVRAFVEVIGPMSEALAGPLKYDFLSTFSRRVVAQALSSPNLPAETLLSGIDQLSRWSSRLYEGSAISAAIGFRMKPQPEGAVSLRAIGAHDFGAVLTNGYDTLLEFDFYERLVGHASLALSGADIWSCALRHAPVAEWTTHDKKRRRVALCLNRGGEILVFRDGKMLFARRSGRWSFLTHEPVLTQMGTPQNTEIRKAVYETCLDASFSRTGACLGIVSSSRMSKLKKVVASEEDFFRRSETTKAKAIRQMIGTRKFHKLDRRLRQELVAIDGATVISFDGDLLAVGAILKIPGGSPSGGRLAAAQQLSKLGVGIKVSQDGGIVGFRLGEKKNPAFQIM
;
A
#
# COMPACT_ATOMS: atom_id res chain seq x y z
N ASP A 1 11.36 23.81 -47.16
CA ASP A 1 12.18 24.59 -48.11
C ASP A 1 11.78 26.05 -47.98
N LEU A 2 12.59 27.06 -47.63
CA LEU A 2 14.03 27.27 -47.36
C LEU A 2 14.11 28.46 -46.35
N ILE A 3 14.89 28.46 -45.24
CA ILE A 3 16.34 28.73 -45.07
C ILE A 3 16.73 30.14 -45.63
N CYS A 4 17.26 31.10 -44.86
CA CYS A 4 18.71 31.28 -44.60
C CYS A 4 19.06 32.38 -43.56
N ALA A 5 19.87 31.95 -42.58
CA ALA A 5 21.11 32.48 -41.95
C ALA A 5 21.61 33.97 -42.07
N PRO A 6 22.43 34.42 -41.09
CA PRO A 6 23.09 35.74 -40.99
C PRO A 6 24.56 35.74 -41.50
N PRO A 7 25.29 36.88 -41.47
CA PRO A 7 26.72 36.92 -41.81
C PRO A 7 27.68 37.13 -40.61
N ASP A 8 28.65 36.22 -40.57
CA ASP A 8 30.11 36.26 -40.35
C ASP A 8 30.91 37.31 -39.54
N PHE A 9 31.90 36.71 -38.85
CA PHE A 9 33.10 37.12 -38.08
C PHE A 9 34.18 37.91 -38.88
N PRO A 10 35.26 38.52 -38.27
CA PRO A 10 36.45 37.80 -37.73
C PRO A 10 37.28 38.57 -36.63
N PRO A 11 38.59 38.28 -36.34
CA PRO A 11 39.05 37.41 -35.24
C PRO A 11 40.17 38.03 -34.33
N MET A 12 40.59 37.36 -33.24
CA MET A 12 42.01 37.08 -32.88
C MET A 12 42.28 36.58 -31.44
N LEU A 13 43.00 35.45 -31.40
CA LEU A 13 44.20 35.09 -30.59
C LEU A 13 44.14 34.63 -29.11
N LEU A 14 44.96 33.59 -28.90
CA LEU A 14 45.21 32.77 -27.72
C LEU A 14 46.08 33.46 -26.64
N GLY A 15 45.94 33.00 -25.40
CA GLY A 15 46.98 33.16 -24.37
C GLY A 15 46.71 32.38 -23.08
N ARG A 16 47.38 31.22 -22.89
CA ARG A 16 47.49 30.49 -21.62
C ARG A 16 48.33 31.28 -20.60
N ARG A 17 47.99 31.20 -19.29
CA ARG A 17 48.95 30.90 -18.20
C ARG A 17 48.27 30.62 -16.84
N LYS A 18 48.96 29.79 -16.06
CA LYS A 18 48.64 29.17 -14.76
C LYS A 18 49.06 30.04 -13.56
N ALA A 19 48.60 29.59 -12.37
CA ALA A 19 49.08 29.83 -10.99
C ALA A 19 48.53 31.11 -10.33
N GLY A 20 48.13 31.14 -9.06
CA GLY A 20 48.18 30.24 -7.91
C GLY A 20 47.85 31.07 -6.64
N LEU A 21 47.79 30.42 -5.47
CA LEU A 21 47.62 30.96 -4.09
C LEU A 21 46.19 31.19 -3.55
N ALA A 22 45.63 30.11 -2.96
CA ALA A 22 45.44 29.84 -1.52
C ALA A 22 44.91 30.93 -0.52
N PRO A 23 44.29 30.50 0.60
CA PRO A 23 43.20 31.18 1.29
C PRO A 23 43.55 31.78 2.67
N ALA A 24 42.65 32.58 3.23
CA ALA A 24 42.67 33.04 4.61
C ALA A 24 41.25 32.93 5.21
N ALA A 25 41.00 32.72 6.50
CA ALA A 25 41.77 32.16 7.61
C ALA A 25 40.75 31.89 8.73
N THR A 26 41.04 30.87 9.53
CA THR A 26 40.38 30.47 10.78
C THR A 26 40.52 31.50 11.90
N ALA A 27 39.49 31.68 12.74
CA ALA A 27 39.67 32.09 14.14
C ALA A 27 38.46 31.74 15.05
N SER A 28 38.68 30.75 15.92
CA SER A 28 38.19 30.68 17.31
C SER A 28 39.43 30.24 18.11
N PRO A 29 39.71 30.79 19.31
CA PRO A 29 39.01 30.32 20.51
C PRO A 29 38.94 31.34 21.68
N ARG A 30 38.12 31.07 22.70
CA ARG A 30 38.49 31.32 24.12
C ARG A 30 37.53 30.63 25.10
N ARG A 31 38.12 29.79 25.96
CA ARG A 31 37.56 29.30 27.23
C ARG A 31 37.78 30.35 28.31
N PHE A 32 36.82 30.53 29.21
CA PHE A 32 37.06 31.04 30.56
C PHE A 32 36.25 30.20 31.57
N ARG A 33 36.88 29.86 32.69
CA ARG A 33 36.35 29.12 33.86
C ARG A 33 36.48 30.07 35.06
N GLY A 34 35.47 30.17 35.95
CA GLY A 34 35.69 30.72 37.30
C GLY A 34 34.49 31.36 38.03
N ARG A 35 33.82 30.55 38.86
CA ARG A 35 33.19 30.78 40.20
C ARG A 35 32.58 32.14 40.64
N ARG A 36 31.37 32.00 41.22
CA ARG A 36 30.71 32.59 42.44
C ARG A 36 29.35 33.21 42.07
N GLY A 37 28.24 33.09 42.81
CA GLY A 37 27.95 32.45 44.10
C GLY A 37 26.46 32.10 44.23
N ALA A 38 26.10 31.50 45.37
CA ALA A 38 24.72 31.23 45.80
C ALA A 38 24.00 32.54 46.22
N PRO A 39 22.66 32.53 46.38
CA PRO A 39 22.14 32.17 47.71
C PRO A 39 20.89 31.27 47.69
N SER A 40 20.71 30.66 48.85
CA SER A 40 19.55 29.94 49.36
C SER A 40 18.30 30.81 49.52
N THR A 41 17.11 30.21 49.39
CA THR A 41 16.02 30.31 50.39
C THR A 41 15.06 29.13 50.25
N LYS A 42 14.70 28.56 51.39
CA LYS A 42 13.56 27.67 51.60
C LYS A 42 12.28 28.51 51.59
N GLU A 43 11.17 27.94 51.12
CA GLU A 43 9.84 28.16 51.73
C GLU A 43 8.87 27.06 51.30
N GLU A 44 8.34 26.34 52.30
CA GLU A 44 7.15 25.50 52.22
C GLU A 44 5.92 26.38 52.07
N VAL A 45 4.96 26.03 51.21
CA VAL A 45 3.56 26.39 51.42
C VAL A 45 2.63 25.23 51.04
N VAL A 46 1.70 25.03 51.96
CA VAL A 46 0.63 24.03 52.09
C VAL A 46 -0.60 24.39 51.24
N ALA A 47 -1.50 23.40 51.08
CA ALA A 47 -2.92 23.49 50.71
C ALA A 47 -3.22 23.53 49.19
N SER A 48 -4.30 22.95 48.66
CA SER A 48 -5.60 22.65 49.25
C SER A 48 -6.30 21.51 48.51
N VAL A 49 -6.90 20.60 49.27
CA VAL A 49 -7.99 19.74 48.81
C VAL A 49 -9.23 20.61 48.62
N LYS A 50 -9.83 20.60 47.41
CA LYS A 50 -11.18 21.12 47.18
C LYS A 50 -12.07 20.02 46.63
N THR A 51 -12.92 19.52 47.51
CA THR A 51 -14.15 18.81 47.22
C THR A 51 -15.11 19.76 46.50
N ILE A 52 -15.70 19.34 45.38
CA ILE A 52 -16.90 19.98 44.82
C ILE A 52 -17.94 18.89 44.60
N LYS A 53 -19.12 19.09 45.19
CA LYS A 53 -20.30 18.23 45.09
C LYS A 53 -21.50 19.07 44.65
N PHE A 54 -22.26 18.48 43.73
CA PHE A 54 -23.67 18.68 43.35
C PHE A 54 -24.12 19.91 42.54
N GLY A 55 -24.90 19.62 41.48
CA GLY A 55 -25.81 20.58 40.86
C GLY A 55 -26.53 20.14 39.58
N ARG A 56 -27.66 19.42 39.76
CA ARG A 56 -28.93 19.48 38.98
C ARG A 56 -29.02 18.99 37.52
N THR A 57 -29.90 18.01 37.37
CA THR A 57 -30.69 17.61 36.19
C THR A 57 -31.64 18.71 35.68
N PRO A 58 -32.07 18.61 34.41
CA PRO A 58 -33.41 19.00 33.99
C PRO A 58 -34.27 17.79 33.60
N SER A 59 -35.51 17.85 34.05
CA SER A 59 -36.65 16.94 33.85
C SER A 59 -37.50 17.34 32.62
N TYR A 60 -38.34 16.38 32.16
CA TYR A 60 -39.66 16.46 31.48
C TYR A 60 -39.75 15.56 30.22
N PRO A 61 -40.95 15.04 29.83
CA PRO A 61 -42.03 14.44 30.62
C PRO A 61 -42.47 13.03 30.12
N MET A 62 -43.31 12.40 30.93
CA MET A 62 -44.01 11.12 30.75
C MET A 62 -45.09 11.10 29.66
N GLY A 63 -45.33 9.91 29.09
CA GLY A 63 -46.57 9.56 28.37
C GLY A 63 -46.71 8.06 28.05
N TYR A 64 -47.41 7.33 28.94
CA TYR A 64 -48.24 6.08 28.82
C TYR A 64 -48.01 5.09 27.63
N PHE A 65 -47.90 3.76 27.78
CA PHE A 65 -48.86 2.80 28.37
C PHE A 65 -48.22 1.43 28.75
N THR A 66 -48.56 0.98 29.95
CA THR A 66 -48.85 -0.36 30.53
C THR A 66 -48.51 -1.71 29.85
N THR A 67 -47.65 -2.47 30.56
CA THR A 67 -47.82 -3.84 31.13
C THR A 67 -48.16 -5.05 30.25
N ALA A 68 -47.29 -6.07 30.30
CA ALA A 68 -47.62 -7.37 30.92
C ALA A 68 -46.34 -8.23 31.13
N THR A 69 -46.25 -8.72 32.36
CA THR A 69 -45.35 -9.70 32.98
C THR A 69 -45.12 -11.00 32.21
N GLN A 70 -43.88 -11.52 32.23
CA GLN A 70 -43.54 -12.82 32.84
C GLN A 70 -42.03 -13.15 32.71
N ARG A 71 -41.40 -13.37 33.86
CA ARG A 71 -40.19 -14.19 34.12
C ARG A 71 -40.59 -15.13 35.28
N PRO A 72 -39.87 -16.21 35.65
CA PRO A 72 -38.46 -16.52 35.33
C PRO A 72 -38.13 -18.01 35.04
N SER A 73 -36.95 -18.29 34.48
CA SER A 73 -36.17 -19.48 34.86
C SER A 73 -34.67 -19.26 34.60
N ALA A 74 -33.87 -19.83 35.50
CA ALA A 74 -32.50 -19.51 35.88
C ALA A 74 -31.38 -19.79 34.84
N PRO A 75 -30.16 -19.22 35.05
CA PRO A 75 -28.99 -19.45 34.22
C PRO A 75 -28.20 -20.70 34.64
N PHE A 76 -27.75 -21.50 33.68
CA PHE A 76 -26.73 -22.53 33.91
C PHE A 76 -25.34 -21.89 33.93
N THR A 77 -24.72 -21.89 35.11
CA THR A 77 -23.29 -21.63 35.31
C THR A 77 -22.59 -22.98 35.40
N LEU A 78 -21.80 -23.34 34.39
CA LEU A 78 -20.89 -24.48 34.46
C LEU A 78 -19.56 -24.01 35.08
N ALA A 79 -19.42 -24.23 36.38
CA ALA A 79 -18.15 -24.11 37.08
C ALA A 79 -17.31 -25.36 36.79
N ILE A 80 -16.25 -25.24 35.99
CA ILE A 80 -15.18 -26.23 35.94
C ILE A 80 -14.06 -25.70 36.82
N ALA A 81 -13.94 -26.31 38.00
CA ALA A 81 -12.80 -26.17 38.88
C ALA A 81 -11.56 -26.77 38.19
N MET A 82 -10.53 -25.96 37.98
CA MET A 82 -9.20 -26.45 37.64
C MET A 82 -8.26 -26.22 38.81
N ASP A 83 -7.88 -27.36 39.39
CA ASP A 83 -6.95 -27.55 40.49
C ASP A 83 -5.57 -26.96 40.16
N ARG A 84 -5.07 -26.09 41.05
CA ARG A 84 -3.73 -25.51 40.99
C ARG A 84 -2.78 -26.43 41.74
N ARG A 85 -2.09 -27.31 41.01
CA ARG A 85 -0.79 -27.85 41.46
C ARG A 85 0.32 -27.38 40.52
N ALA A 86 1.01 -26.35 40.98
CA ALA A 86 2.26 -25.89 40.42
C ALA A 86 3.33 -26.98 40.59
N MET A 87 3.84 -27.49 39.47
CA MET A 87 5.08 -28.25 39.44
C MET A 87 6.14 -27.33 38.84
N VAL A 88 6.92 -26.71 39.73
CA VAL A 88 8.14 -25.99 39.39
C VAL A 88 9.21 -27.04 39.12
N MET A 89 9.58 -27.24 37.86
CA MET A 89 10.84 -27.88 37.50
C MET A 89 11.82 -26.80 37.09
N GLU A 90 12.75 -26.50 38.01
CA GLU A 90 13.96 -25.74 37.72
C GLU A 90 14.85 -26.56 36.78
N LEU A 91 15.11 -26.04 35.58
CA LEU A 91 16.20 -26.51 34.73
C LEU A 91 17.28 -25.43 34.70
N SER A 92 18.38 -25.73 35.38
CA SER A 92 19.62 -24.93 35.44
C SER A 92 20.32 -24.91 34.07
N PRO A 93 21.02 -23.81 33.69
CA PRO A 93 21.49 -23.59 32.32
C PRO A 93 22.74 -24.42 32.01
N ALA A 94 22.56 -25.53 31.29
CA ALA A 94 23.67 -26.26 30.71
C ALA A 94 24.20 -25.54 29.45
N LYS A 95 25.51 -25.30 29.45
CA LYS A 95 26.33 -24.69 28.39
C LYS A 95 26.03 -25.29 27.00
N ILE A 96 25.38 -24.52 26.12
CA ILE A 96 25.29 -24.82 24.69
C ILE A 96 26.48 -24.16 23.98
N LYS A 97 27.43 -24.98 23.50
CA LYS A 97 28.49 -24.55 22.57
C LYS A 97 27.87 -24.34 21.17
N PRO A 98 28.38 -23.40 20.35
CA PRO A 98 27.81 -23.13 19.03
C PRO A 98 28.06 -24.32 18.09
N ALA A 99 26.98 -24.89 17.55
CA ALA A 99 27.06 -25.94 16.55
C ALA A 99 27.59 -25.37 15.23
N LYS A 100 28.60 -26.03 14.69
CA LYS A 100 29.21 -25.73 13.39
C LYS A 100 28.18 -25.86 12.27
N SER A 101 28.29 -24.99 11.27
CA SER A 101 27.49 -24.97 10.04
C SER A 101 27.56 -26.32 9.31
N GLY A 102 26.54 -27.14 9.49
CA GLY A 102 26.29 -28.36 8.72
C GLY A 102 25.20 -28.12 7.68
N SER A 103 25.44 -28.62 6.48
CA SER A 103 24.53 -28.64 5.33
C SER A 103 23.12 -29.09 5.72
N LYS A 104 22.11 -28.24 5.48
CA LYS A 104 20.70 -28.62 5.60
C LYS A 104 20.34 -29.59 4.48
N ASN A 105 20.18 -30.87 4.81
CA ASN A 105 19.37 -31.80 4.03
C ASN A 105 17.92 -31.31 4.09
N TRP A 106 17.39 -30.86 2.96
CA TRP A 106 15.97 -30.56 2.80
C TRP A 106 15.24 -31.86 2.50
N GLY A 107 14.20 -32.14 3.30
CA GLY A 107 13.45 -33.39 3.28
C GLY A 107 12.71 -33.64 1.98
N VAL A 108 12.38 -34.92 1.78
CA VAL A 108 11.56 -35.44 0.68
C VAL A 108 10.19 -34.74 0.71
N TRP A 109 9.87 -33.99 -0.34
CA TRP A 109 8.59 -33.29 -0.50
C TRP A 109 7.58 -34.23 -1.16
N GLY A 110 6.41 -34.44 -0.56
CA GLY A 110 5.33 -35.22 -1.17
C GLY A 110 4.82 -34.57 -2.46
N GLU A 111 4.61 -35.39 -3.49
CA GLU A 111 4.10 -34.99 -4.81
C GLU A 111 2.75 -34.25 -4.66
N MET A 112 2.65 -33.04 -5.22
CA MET A 112 1.40 -32.30 -5.16
C MET A 112 0.56 -32.63 -6.40
N ARG A 113 -0.69 -33.05 -6.22
CA ARG A 113 -1.59 -33.28 -7.36
C ARG A 113 -1.85 -32.00 -8.15
N GLU A 114 -1.74 -32.03 -9.48
CA GLU A 114 -1.96 -30.85 -10.35
C GLU A 114 -3.26 -30.11 -10.05
N ILE A 115 -4.36 -30.86 -9.91
CA ILE A 115 -5.70 -30.30 -9.66
C ILE A 115 -5.71 -29.47 -8.37
N LEU A 116 -5.03 -29.95 -7.32
CA LEU A 116 -4.96 -29.26 -6.03
C LEU A 116 -4.11 -27.98 -6.14
N LEU A 117 -2.95 -28.05 -6.79
CA LEU A 117 -2.11 -26.88 -7.00
C LEU A 117 -2.84 -25.82 -7.82
N ARG A 118 -3.59 -26.23 -8.86
CA ARG A 118 -4.39 -25.34 -9.71
C ARG A 118 -5.47 -24.63 -8.92
N GLU A 119 -6.28 -25.37 -8.17
CA GLU A 119 -7.36 -24.82 -7.33
C GLU A 119 -6.81 -23.76 -6.36
N ILE A 120 -5.75 -24.09 -5.62
CA ILE A 120 -5.12 -23.16 -4.65
C ILE A 120 -4.50 -21.96 -5.38
N SER A 121 -3.92 -22.17 -6.55
CA SER A 121 -3.32 -21.08 -7.33
C SER A 121 -4.39 -20.12 -7.87
N GLU A 122 -5.55 -20.61 -8.32
CA GLU A 122 -6.66 -19.76 -8.76
C GLU A 122 -7.21 -18.92 -7.61
N GLU A 123 -7.33 -19.49 -6.41
CA GLU A 123 -7.87 -18.80 -5.25
C GLU A 123 -6.86 -17.87 -4.56
N PHE A 124 -5.58 -18.24 -4.48
CA PHE A 124 -4.61 -17.55 -3.62
C PHE A 124 -3.40 -16.96 -4.35
N LEU A 125 -3.03 -17.44 -5.55
CA LEU A 125 -1.91 -16.88 -6.33
C LEU A 125 -2.39 -15.84 -7.34
N VAL A 126 -3.39 -16.19 -8.16
CA VAL A 126 -3.91 -15.31 -9.22
C VAL A 126 -4.36 -13.95 -8.68
N PRO A 127 -5.03 -13.83 -7.51
CA PRO A 127 -5.45 -12.54 -6.99
C PRO A 127 -4.32 -11.56 -6.63
N PHE A 128 -3.08 -12.05 -6.47
CA PHE A 128 -1.94 -11.15 -6.32
C PHE A 128 -1.70 -10.33 -7.59
N PHE A 129 -1.99 -10.88 -8.77
CA PHE A 129 -1.62 -10.27 -10.05
C PHE A 129 -2.85 -9.86 -10.84
N SER A 130 -3.13 -8.55 -10.87
CA SER A 130 -4.26 -8.03 -11.61
C SER A 130 -4.19 -8.40 -13.10
N GLY A 131 -5.28 -8.97 -13.64
CA GLY A 131 -5.38 -9.41 -15.03
C GLY A 131 -4.67 -10.72 -15.36
N ALA A 132 -4.07 -11.39 -14.37
CA ALA A 132 -3.49 -12.72 -14.57
C ALA A 132 -4.55 -13.82 -14.54
N ARG A 133 -4.18 -14.96 -15.13
CA ARG A 133 -4.95 -16.21 -15.13
C ARG A 133 -3.98 -17.38 -15.25
N LEU A 134 -4.45 -18.57 -14.94
CA LEU A 134 -3.73 -19.79 -15.27
C LEU A 134 -4.09 -20.24 -16.70
N GLU A 135 -3.12 -20.77 -17.44
CA GLU A 135 -3.41 -21.50 -18.67
C GLU A 135 -4.18 -22.78 -18.37
N GLY A 136 -5.12 -23.15 -19.25
CA GLY A 136 -6.02 -24.29 -19.01
C GLY A 136 -5.34 -25.66 -19.03
N ARG A 137 -4.12 -25.75 -19.58
CA ARG A 137 -3.32 -26.99 -19.61
C ARG A 137 -2.01 -26.75 -18.85
N SER A 138 -1.58 -27.75 -18.11
CA SER A 138 -0.22 -27.81 -17.58
C SER A 138 0.78 -28.17 -18.67
N GLU A 139 2.04 -27.83 -18.44
CA GLU A 139 3.18 -28.27 -19.25
C GLU A 139 3.86 -29.46 -18.58
N LYS A 140 4.40 -30.39 -19.37
CA LYS A 140 5.22 -31.48 -18.83
C LYS A 140 6.51 -30.90 -18.26
N SER A 141 6.96 -31.44 -17.13
CA SER A 141 8.18 -31.01 -16.45
C SER A 141 9.11 -32.18 -16.11
N SER A 142 10.36 -31.85 -15.78
CA SER A 142 11.36 -32.78 -15.27
C SER A 142 12.04 -32.28 -14.00
N PRO A 143 12.72 -33.14 -13.23
CA PRO A 143 13.46 -32.74 -12.02
C PRO A 143 14.60 -31.74 -12.24
N ARG A 144 15.07 -31.58 -13.49
CA ARG A 144 16.12 -30.61 -13.84
C ARG A 144 15.60 -29.17 -13.94
N GLU A 145 14.30 -28.99 -14.07
CA GLU A 145 13.70 -27.67 -14.19
C GLU A 145 13.44 -27.04 -12.83
N ALA A 146 13.67 -25.73 -12.75
CA ALA A 146 13.35 -24.98 -11.55
C ALA A 146 11.85 -25.00 -11.24
N THR A 147 11.52 -25.00 -9.95
CA THR A 147 10.13 -24.94 -9.47
C THR A 147 9.42 -23.67 -9.89
N VAL A 148 10.13 -22.57 -10.17
CA VAL A 148 9.59 -21.33 -10.74
C VAL A 148 10.57 -20.73 -11.75
N ALA A 149 10.10 -20.45 -12.97
CA ALA A 149 10.87 -19.76 -13.98
C ALA A 149 9.98 -18.94 -14.92
N PHE A 150 10.54 -17.89 -15.51
CA PHE A 150 9.93 -17.25 -16.68
C PHE A 150 9.94 -18.25 -17.84
N ARG A 151 8.79 -18.45 -18.47
CA ARG A 151 8.68 -19.13 -19.76
C ARG A 151 8.94 -18.14 -20.89
N ASP A 152 8.34 -16.97 -20.77
CA ASP A 152 8.47 -15.84 -21.67
C ASP A 152 8.18 -14.55 -20.85
N PRO A 153 8.27 -13.34 -21.44
CA PRO A 153 8.04 -12.11 -20.69
C PRO A 153 6.65 -12.00 -20.04
N VAL A 154 5.63 -12.68 -20.55
CA VAL A 154 4.23 -12.59 -20.11
C VAL A 154 3.73 -13.82 -19.35
N SER A 155 4.60 -14.82 -19.13
CA SER A 155 4.25 -16.10 -18.52
C SER A 155 5.30 -16.59 -17.52
N ILE A 156 4.85 -17.02 -16.34
CA ILE A 156 5.66 -17.68 -15.32
C ILE A 156 5.16 -19.11 -15.15
N ALA A 157 6.04 -20.08 -15.41
CA ALA A 157 5.76 -21.49 -15.17
C ALA A 157 6.20 -21.90 -13.77
N PHE A 158 5.38 -22.66 -13.04
CA PHE A 158 5.66 -23.06 -11.67
C PHE A 158 5.13 -24.45 -11.30
N LYS A 159 5.75 -25.09 -10.31
CA LYS A 159 5.38 -26.38 -9.70
C LYS A 159 5.75 -26.39 -8.21
N ALA A 160 5.12 -27.25 -7.41
CA ALA A 160 5.28 -27.25 -5.96
C ALA A 160 6.60 -27.90 -5.53
N SER A 161 6.99 -28.98 -6.22
CA SER A 161 8.20 -29.77 -5.98
C SER A 161 9.04 -29.91 -7.25
N THR A 162 10.35 -30.17 -7.09
CA THR A 162 11.20 -30.56 -8.23
C THR A 162 10.76 -31.88 -8.83
N GLU A 163 10.19 -32.77 -8.02
CA GLU A 163 9.75 -34.10 -8.43
C GLU A 163 8.43 -34.09 -9.21
N ASP A 164 7.65 -33.00 -9.15
CA ASP A 164 6.41 -32.91 -9.92
C ASP A 164 6.74 -32.94 -11.43
N ASP A 165 6.01 -33.77 -12.17
CA ASP A 165 6.17 -34.01 -13.61
C ASP A 165 5.36 -33.03 -14.49
N TYR A 166 4.76 -32.02 -13.86
CA TYR A 166 3.95 -30.99 -14.50
C TYR A 166 4.32 -29.58 -13.99
N ARG A 167 3.95 -28.55 -14.76
CA ARG A 167 4.01 -27.13 -14.37
C ARG A 167 2.73 -26.41 -14.77
N LEU A 168 2.22 -25.59 -13.86
CA LEU A 168 1.19 -24.62 -14.16
C LEU A 168 1.81 -23.36 -14.76
N VAL A 169 1.08 -22.69 -15.65
CA VAL A 169 1.54 -21.45 -16.30
C VAL A 169 0.63 -20.31 -15.88
N LEU A 170 1.18 -19.38 -15.09
CA LEU A 170 0.56 -18.10 -14.78
C LEU A 170 0.86 -17.14 -15.92
N THR A 171 -0.18 -16.68 -16.62
CA THR A 171 -0.05 -15.76 -17.75
C THR A 171 -0.90 -14.52 -17.53
N ARG A 172 -0.48 -13.40 -18.13
CA ARG A 172 -1.31 -12.20 -18.22
C ARG A 172 -0.99 -11.45 -19.51
N PRO A 173 -1.84 -10.53 -19.97
CA PRO A 173 -1.59 -9.79 -21.21
C PRO A 173 -0.30 -8.95 -21.23
N GLN A 174 0.29 -8.68 -20.05
CA GLN A 174 1.39 -7.74 -19.90
C GLN A 174 2.64 -8.42 -19.35
N PRO A 175 3.84 -7.98 -19.79
CA PRO A 175 5.07 -8.58 -19.28
C PRO A 175 5.16 -8.48 -17.76
N PHE A 176 5.61 -9.55 -17.14
CA PHE A 176 6.10 -9.53 -15.78
C PHE A 176 7.37 -8.68 -15.71
N ALA A 177 7.53 -7.94 -14.61
CA ALA A 177 8.71 -7.16 -14.38
C ALA A 177 9.95 -8.07 -14.33
N ALA A 178 11.00 -7.71 -15.06
CA ALA A 178 12.28 -8.39 -14.98
C ALA A 178 12.79 -8.41 -13.53
N ALA A 179 13.49 -9.47 -13.14
CA ALA A 179 13.92 -9.69 -11.75
C ALA A 179 14.71 -8.51 -11.15
N ASN A 180 15.44 -7.76 -11.99
CA ASN A 180 16.28 -6.64 -11.56
C ASN A 180 15.57 -5.28 -11.57
N ALA A 181 14.33 -5.20 -12.06
CA ALA A 181 13.64 -3.94 -12.28
C ALA A 181 12.92 -3.40 -11.03
N THR A 182 12.70 -4.24 -10.01
CA THR A 182 11.91 -3.90 -8.82
C THR A 182 12.53 -4.52 -7.56
N ILE A 183 12.20 -3.95 -6.39
CA ILE A 183 12.71 -4.42 -5.10
C ILE A 183 12.22 -5.84 -4.79
N VAL A 184 10.95 -6.11 -5.09
CA VAL A 184 10.34 -7.43 -5.05
C VAL A 184 9.79 -7.70 -6.44
N PRO A 185 10.47 -8.51 -7.27
CA PRO A 185 9.95 -8.85 -8.58
C PRO A 185 8.77 -9.81 -8.46
N GLU A 186 7.91 -9.80 -9.47
CA GLU A 186 6.69 -10.62 -9.48
C GLU A 186 7.00 -12.12 -9.38
N ILE A 187 8.09 -12.56 -10.01
CA ILE A 187 8.56 -13.95 -9.88
C ILE A 187 8.94 -14.32 -8.44
N ALA A 188 9.37 -13.36 -7.60
CA ALA A 188 9.64 -13.61 -6.19
C ALA A 188 8.36 -13.89 -5.40
N VAL A 189 7.22 -13.30 -5.80
CA VAL A 189 5.92 -13.61 -5.18
C VAL A 189 5.48 -15.02 -5.55
N VAL A 190 5.68 -15.46 -6.81
CA VAL A 190 5.40 -16.84 -7.22
C VAL A 190 6.33 -17.84 -6.52
N ARG A 191 7.62 -17.51 -6.36
CA ARG A 191 8.57 -18.31 -5.58
C ARG A 191 8.14 -18.44 -4.11
N ALA A 192 7.79 -17.32 -3.48
CA ALA A 192 7.28 -17.31 -2.12
C ALA A 192 6.01 -18.17 -1.97
N PHE A 193 5.11 -18.15 -2.96
CA PHE A 193 3.93 -19.01 -2.98
C PHE A 193 4.31 -20.50 -2.98
N VAL A 194 5.23 -20.89 -3.88
CA VAL A 194 5.73 -22.27 -3.98
C VAL A 194 6.45 -22.71 -2.71
N GLU A 195 7.30 -21.85 -2.14
CA GLU A 195 8.02 -22.13 -0.89
C GLU A 195 7.09 -22.31 0.31
N VAL A 196 5.95 -21.62 0.34
CA VAL A 196 4.96 -21.77 1.41
C VAL A 196 4.08 -23.02 1.20
N ILE A 197 3.71 -23.33 -0.05
CA ILE A 197 2.78 -24.44 -0.34
C ILE A 197 3.45 -25.81 -0.31
N GLY A 198 4.73 -25.91 -0.72
CA GLY A 198 5.47 -27.18 -0.78
C GLY A 198 5.44 -27.97 0.53
N PRO A 199 5.80 -27.36 1.69
CA PRO A 199 5.73 -28.02 3.00
C PRO A 199 4.32 -28.43 3.44
N MET A 200 3.27 -27.89 2.80
CA MET A 200 1.88 -28.10 3.17
C MET A 200 1.19 -29.15 2.29
N SER A 201 1.89 -29.75 1.31
CA SER A 201 1.28 -30.60 0.27
C SER A 201 0.44 -31.75 0.84
N GLU A 202 0.99 -32.50 1.79
CA GLU A 202 0.29 -33.62 2.46
C GLU A 202 -0.91 -33.13 3.30
N ALA A 203 -0.72 -32.06 4.08
CA ALA A 203 -1.76 -31.50 4.94
C ALA A 203 -2.95 -30.92 4.15
N LEU A 204 -2.69 -30.36 2.97
CA LEU A 204 -3.69 -29.78 2.07
C LEU A 204 -4.55 -30.84 1.35
N ALA A 205 -4.15 -32.10 1.37
CA ALA A 205 -4.98 -33.21 0.91
C ALA A 205 -5.99 -33.69 1.97
N GLY A 206 -5.85 -33.26 3.22
CA GLY A 206 -6.69 -33.66 4.35
C GLY A 206 -7.91 -32.75 4.61
N PRO A 207 -8.75 -33.10 5.61
CA PRO A 207 -9.99 -32.38 5.92
C PRO A 207 -9.77 -30.95 6.43
N LEU A 208 -8.58 -30.64 6.96
CA LEU A 208 -8.23 -29.33 7.51
C LEU A 208 -7.66 -28.35 6.45
N LYS A 209 -7.76 -28.69 5.16
CA LYS A 209 -7.26 -27.88 4.03
C LYS A 209 -7.60 -26.39 4.19
N TYR A 210 -8.86 -26.07 4.43
CA TYR A 210 -9.32 -24.67 4.51
C TYR A 210 -8.79 -23.94 5.74
N ASP A 211 -8.61 -24.64 6.87
CA ASP A 211 -8.01 -24.05 8.07
C ASP A 211 -6.55 -23.65 7.82
N PHE A 212 -5.80 -24.51 7.12
CA PHE A 212 -4.44 -24.21 6.69
C PHE A 212 -4.39 -23.03 5.71
N LEU A 213 -5.31 -23.01 4.73
CA LEU A 213 -5.36 -21.96 3.70
C LEU A 213 -5.83 -20.60 4.23
N SER A 214 -6.58 -20.56 5.35
CA SER A 214 -7.05 -19.31 5.97
C SER A 214 -5.93 -18.30 6.29
N THR A 215 -4.71 -18.79 6.50
CA THR A 215 -3.53 -17.99 6.84
C THR A 215 -2.48 -17.93 5.73
N PHE A 216 -2.78 -18.53 4.57
CA PHE A 216 -1.79 -18.82 3.55
C PHE A 216 -1.26 -17.56 2.85
N SER A 217 -2.12 -16.69 2.32
CA SER A 217 -1.67 -15.51 1.57
C SER A 217 -0.78 -14.56 2.37
N ARG A 218 -1.02 -14.40 3.68
CA ARG A 218 -0.16 -13.56 4.54
C ARG A 218 1.25 -14.13 4.73
N ARG A 219 1.39 -15.47 4.72
CA ARG A 219 2.69 -16.15 4.73
C ARG A 219 3.42 -15.91 3.41
N VAL A 220 2.72 -15.98 2.27
CA VAL A 220 3.28 -15.66 0.96
C VAL A 220 3.80 -14.23 0.91
N VAL A 221 3.04 -13.25 1.41
CA VAL A 221 3.48 -11.85 1.48
C VAL A 221 4.74 -11.69 2.32
N ALA A 222 4.75 -12.27 3.53
CA ALA A 222 5.89 -12.20 4.43
C ALA A 222 7.15 -12.86 3.80
N GLN A 223 6.97 -14.02 3.16
CA GLN A 223 8.04 -14.74 2.48
C GLN A 223 8.57 -13.96 1.28
N ALA A 224 7.70 -13.36 0.46
CA ALA A 224 8.10 -12.55 -0.71
C ALA A 224 8.91 -11.30 -0.33
N LEU A 225 8.70 -10.77 0.88
CA LEU A 225 9.44 -9.63 1.41
C LEU A 225 10.71 -10.04 2.18
N SER A 226 10.82 -11.32 2.55
CA SER A 226 11.92 -11.80 3.36
C SER A 226 13.27 -11.59 2.66
N SER A 227 14.31 -11.45 3.46
CA SER A 227 15.69 -11.45 3.00
C SER A 227 16.58 -11.92 4.14
N PRO A 228 17.88 -12.20 3.93
CA PRO A 228 18.75 -12.69 5.01
C PRO A 228 18.76 -11.81 6.28
N ASN A 229 18.50 -10.51 6.12
CA ASN A 229 18.44 -9.56 7.23
C ASN A 229 17.00 -9.19 7.65
N LEU A 230 15.99 -9.78 7.04
CA LEU A 230 14.57 -9.52 7.33
C LEU A 230 13.80 -10.86 7.33
N PRO A 231 13.65 -11.50 8.49
CA PRO A 231 12.97 -12.79 8.60
C PRO A 231 11.49 -12.70 8.21
N ALA A 232 10.98 -13.75 7.56
CA ALA A 232 9.58 -13.84 7.19
C ALA A 232 8.67 -13.89 8.43
N GLU A 233 9.13 -14.53 9.51
CA GLU A 233 8.40 -14.70 10.76
C GLU A 233 8.10 -13.35 11.43
N THR A 234 9.08 -12.44 11.45
CA THR A 234 8.94 -11.08 11.98
C THR A 234 7.85 -10.31 11.22
N LEU A 235 7.88 -10.38 9.89
CA LEU A 235 6.89 -9.72 9.04
C LEU A 235 5.50 -10.34 9.23
N LEU A 236 5.43 -11.66 9.31
CA LEU A 236 4.19 -12.39 9.56
C LEU A 236 3.59 -12.01 10.91
N SER A 237 4.40 -11.90 11.97
CA SER A 237 3.96 -11.43 13.29
C SER A 237 3.34 -10.03 13.22
N GLY A 238 3.97 -9.11 12.48
CA GLY A 238 3.43 -7.77 12.20
C GLY A 238 2.09 -7.80 11.46
N ILE A 239 2.00 -8.58 10.38
CA ILE A 239 0.77 -8.73 9.60
C ILE A 239 -0.35 -9.36 10.45
N ASP A 240 -0.02 -10.32 11.30
CA ASP A 240 -0.96 -10.97 12.21
C ASP A 240 -1.46 -10.01 13.27
N GLN A 241 -0.59 -9.17 13.81
CA GLN A 241 -0.96 -8.15 14.77
C GLN A 241 -1.92 -7.13 14.14
N LEU A 242 -1.63 -6.64 12.94
CA LEU A 242 -2.56 -5.76 12.21
C LEU A 242 -3.87 -6.46 11.85
N SER A 243 -3.82 -7.73 11.50
CA SER A 243 -5.03 -8.52 11.23
C SER A 243 -5.93 -8.62 12.47
N ARG A 244 -5.35 -8.85 13.65
CA ARG A 244 -6.08 -8.84 14.93
C ARG A 244 -6.68 -7.47 15.25
N TRP A 245 -5.95 -6.38 14.98
CA TRP A 245 -6.48 -5.03 15.17
C TRP A 245 -7.57 -4.68 14.15
N SER A 246 -7.48 -5.18 12.91
CA SER A 246 -8.47 -4.91 11.86
C SER A 246 -9.86 -5.48 12.16
N SER A 247 -9.94 -6.55 12.97
CA SER A 247 -11.20 -7.19 13.37
C SER A 247 -11.80 -6.59 14.64
N ARG A 248 -11.23 -5.50 15.16
CA ARG A 248 -11.61 -4.88 16.44
C ARG A 248 -12.01 -3.43 16.22
N LEU A 249 -12.79 -2.92 17.17
CA LEU A 249 -13.07 -1.50 17.31
C LEU A 249 -12.39 -0.98 18.57
N TYR A 250 -12.00 0.28 18.55
CA TYR A 250 -11.59 1.03 19.74
C TYR A 250 -12.57 2.18 19.93
N GLU A 251 -13.28 2.19 21.07
CA GLU A 251 -14.35 3.18 21.35
C GLU A 251 -15.39 3.26 20.21
N GLY A 252 -15.75 2.10 19.63
CA GLY A 252 -16.69 1.99 18.52
C GLY A 252 -16.15 2.40 17.14
N SER A 253 -14.89 2.87 17.06
CA SER A 253 -14.24 3.26 15.81
C SER A 253 -13.29 2.20 15.29
N ALA A 254 -13.22 2.06 13.96
CA ALA A 254 -12.24 1.20 13.33
C ALA A 254 -10.81 1.66 13.64
N ILE A 255 -9.94 0.70 13.96
CA ILE A 255 -8.54 0.97 14.30
C ILE A 255 -7.76 1.36 13.05
N SER A 256 -6.83 2.30 13.22
CA SER A 256 -5.76 2.56 12.26
C SER A 256 -4.43 2.59 13.00
N ALA A 257 -3.42 1.93 12.45
CA ALA A 257 -2.12 1.80 13.12
C ALA A 257 -1.00 1.59 12.10
N ALA A 258 0.25 1.88 12.46
CA ALA A 258 1.41 1.55 11.65
C ALA A 258 2.56 0.96 12.48
N ILE A 259 3.19 -0.07 11.92
CA ILE A 259 4.34 -0.80 12.47
C ILE A 259 5.48 -0.67 11.47
N GLY A 260 6.64 -0.20 11.89
CA GLY A 260 7.85 -0.14 11.07
C GLY A 260 8.95 -1.03 11.62
N PHE A 261 9.53 -1.88 10.79
CA PHE A 261 10.70 -2.70 11.11
C PHE A 261 11.97 -2.08 10.56
N ARG A 262 13.02 -1.99 11.39
CA ARG A 262 14.34 -1.49 11.00
C ARG A 262 15.47 -2.20 11.73
N MET A 263 16.65 -2.25 11.12
CA MET A 263 17.82 -2.83 11.77
C MET A 263 18.43 -1.88 12.83
N LYS A 264 17.87 -1.93 14.04
CA LYS A 264 18.41 -1.24 15.23
C LYS A 264 18.24 -2.12 16.48
N PRO A 265 19.15 -3.10 16.69
CA PRO A 265 19.02 -4.09 17.76
C PRO A 265 18.77 -3.43 19.11
N GLN A 266 17.79 -3.94 19.85
CA GLN A 266 17.49 -3.54 21.22
C GLN A 266 18.11 -4.52 22.23
N PRO A 267 18.29 -4.11 23.49
CA PRO A 267 18.71 -5.03 24.54
C PRO A 267 17.70 -6.18 24.72
N GLU A 268 18.18 -7.30 25.24
CA GLU A 268 17.32 -8.38 25.70
C GLU A 268 16.40 -7.89 26.83
N GLY A 269 15.13 -8.28 26.81
CA GLY A 269 14.11 -7.78 27.73
C GLY A 269 13.40 -6.48 27.31
N ALA A 270 13.79 -5.85 26.20
CA ALA A 270 13.02 -4.75 25.62
C ALA A 270 11.59 -5.20 25.25
N VAL A 271 10.61 -4.29 25.42
CA VAL A 271 9.19 -4.59 25.17
C VAL A 271 8.98 -5.08 23.74
N SER A 272 8.31 -6.22 23.58
CA SER A 272 8.06 -6.79 22.24
C SER A 272 6.77 -6.30 21.61
N LEU A 273 6.66 -6.43 20.28
CA LEU A 273 5.45 -6.18 19.51
C LEU A 273 4.27 -6.98 20.07
N ARG A 274 4.50 -8.26 20.38
CA ARG A 274 3.48 -9.14 20.96
C ARG A 274 2.99 -8.63 22.32
N ALA A 275 3.89 -8.13 23.17
CA ALA A 275 3.52 -7.58 24.47
C ALA A 275 2.65 -6.32 24.31
N ILE A 276 3.05 -5.37 23.44
CA ILE A 276 2.25 -4.17 23.16
C ILE A 276 0.91 -4.54 22.54
N GLY A 277 0.93 -5.45 21.56
CA GLY A 277 -0.24 -5.88 20.82
C GLY A 277 -1.27 -6.68 21.62
N ALA A 278 -0.88 -7.20 22.79
CA ALA A 278 -1.79 -7.86 23.74
C ALA A 278 -2.64 -6.86 24.55
N HIS A 279 -2.25 -5.59 24.58
CA HIS A 279 -2.97 -4.54 25.29
C HIS A 279 -3.71 -3.60 24.33
N ASP A 280 -4.85 -3.07 24.79
CA ASP A 280 -5.73 -2.25 23.96
C ASP A 280 -5.10 -0.91 23.54
N PHE A 281 -4.26 -0.33 24.41
CA PHE A 281 -3.55 0.91 24.10
C PHE A 281 -2.65 0.78 22.86
N GLY A 282 -2.09 -0.41 22.61
CA GLY A 282 -1.16 -0.65 21.50
C GLY A 282 -1.78 -0.36 20.13
N ALA A 283 -3.08 -0.59 20.00
CA ALA A 283 -3.83 -0.35 18.77
C ALA A 283 -3.99 1.13 18.41
N VAL A 284 -3.82 2.04 19.38
CA VAL A 284 -4.10 3.48 19.23
C VAL A 284 -2.89 4.39 19.42
N LEU A 285 -1.69 3.80 19.56
CA LEU A 285 -0.44 4.57 19.69
C LEU A 285 -0.02 5.31 18.41
N THR A 286 -0.66 5.03 17.28
CA THR A 286 -0.34 5.61 15.97
C THR A 286 -1.62 5.86 15.20
N ASN A 287 -1.58 6.76 14.23
CA ASN A 287 -2.71 7.05 13.35
C ASN A 287 -2.67 6.29 12.01
N GLY A 288 -1.64 5.48 11.77
CA GLY A 288 -1.50 4.67 10.55
C GLY A 288 -1.06 5.43 9.29
N TYR A 289 -0.88 6.75 9.36
CA TYR A 289 -0.62 7.62 8.20
C TYR A 289 0.74 8.32 8.24
N ASP A 290 1.03 9.03 9.34
CA ASP A 290 2.26 9.81 9.54
C ASP A 290 2.89 9.57 10.93
N THR A 291 2.42 8.56 11.64
CA THR A 291 3.03 8.07 12.88
C THR A 291 3.17 6.56 12.82
N LEU A 292 4.25 6.01 13.38
CA LEU A 292 4.48 4.56 13.42
C LEU A 292 5.25 4.12 14.68
N LEU A 293 5.00 2.88 15.12
CA LEU A 293 5.81 2.21 16.13
C LEU A 293 6.99 1.51 15.45
N GLU A 294 8.20 1.83 15.88
CA GLU A 294 9.43 1.26 15.34
C GLU A 294 9.83 0.01 16.13
N PHE A 295 10.08 -1.09 15.44
CA PHE A 295 10.60 -2.33 16.01
C PHE A 295 11.89 -2.75 15.31
N ASP A 296 12.74 -3.49 16.02
CA ASP A 296 13.85 -4.22 15.40
C ASP A 296 13.35 -5.53 14.77
N PHE A 297 14.23 -6.26 14.08
CA PHE A 297 13.85 -7.51 13.43
C PHE A 297 13.62 -8.69 14.40
N TYR A 298 13.86 -8.48 15.70
CA TYR A 298 13.49 -9.39 16.78
C TYR A 298 12.18 -8.95 17.46
N GLU A 299 11.41 -8.07 16.81
CA GLU A 299 10.13 -7.55 17.28
C GLU A 299 10.23 -6.73 18.57
N ARG A 300 11.40 -6.16 18.90
CA ARG A 300 11.59 -5.34 20.10
C ARG A 300 11.40 -3.86 19.79
N LEU A 301 10.66 -3.16 20.66
CA LEU A 301 10.32 -1.76 20.51
C LEU A 301 11.58 -0.90 20.51
N VAL A 302 11.77 -0.16 19.41
CA VAL A 302 12.81 0.84 19.25
C VAL A 302 12.29 2.23 19.60
N GLY A 303 11.00 2.51 19.37
CA GLY A 303 10.37 3.78 19.73
C GLY A 303 9.11 4.10 18.94
N HIS A 304 8.70 5.36 18.99
CA HIS A 304 7.62 5.94 18.19
C HIS A 304 8.20 7.03 17.28
N ALA A 305 7.77 7.08 16.02
CA ALA A 305 8.19 8.08 15.07
C ALA A 305 7.00 8.90 14.56
N SER A 306 7.12 10.22 14.60
CA SER A 306 6.28 11.16 13.84
C SER A 306 7.01 11.51 12.55
N LEU A 307 6.30 11.39 11.44
CA LEU A 307 6.83 11.47 10.09
C LEU A 307 6.32 12.72 9.41
N ALA A 308 7.20 13.36 8.64
CA ALA A 308 6.84 14.44 7.74
C ALA A 308 7.48 14.15 6.39
N LEU A 309 6.81 14.58 5.32
CA LEU A 309 7.39 14.48 3.99
C LEU A 309 8.58 15.41 3.87
N SER A 310 9.74 14.89 3.46
CA SER A 310 10.96 15.68 3.30
C SER A 310 11.18 16.18 1.86
N GLY A 311 10.18 15.97 0.99
CA GLY A 311 10.21 16.37 -0.42
C GLY A 311 10.63 15.26 -1.38
N ALA A 312 10.75 14.01 -0.92
CA ALA A 312 10.99 12.88 -1.81
C ALA A 312 9.83 12.67 -2.82
N ASP A 313 10.17 12.26 -4.04
CA ASP A 313 9.21 11.92 -5.11
C ASP A 313 8.55 10.55 -4.82
N ILE A 314 7.57 10.54 -3.92
CA ILE A 314 6.79 9.35 -3.54
C ILE A 314 5.47 9.32 -4.32
N TRP A 315 5.48 8.61 -5.44
CA TRP A 315 4.34 8.53 -6.37
C TRP A 315 3.61 7.16 -6.35
N SER A 316 4.20 6.14 -5.73
CA SER A 316 3.75 4.74 -5.79
C SER A 316 2.93 4.29 -4.58
N CYS A 317 2.22 5.23 -3.95
CA CYS A 317 1.26 4.96 -2.88
C CYS A 317 0.24 6.09 -2.80
N ALA A 318 -0.82 5.92 -2.00
CA ALA A 318 -1.73 7.02 -1.68
C ALA A 318 -1.04 8.11 -0.84
N LEU A 319 -1.42 9.38 -1.06
CA LEU A 319 -0.79 10.57 -0.48
C LEU A 319 -0.73 10.51 1.05
N ARG A 320 -1.82 10.06 1.70
CA ARG A 320 -1.89 9.96 3.17
C ARG A 320 -0.82 9.05 3.77
N HIS A 321 -0.30 8.09 3.00
CA HIS A 321 0.73 7.15 3.46
C HIS A 321 2.13 7.49 2.91
N ALA A 322 2.26 8.60 2.17
CA ALA A 322 3.53 9.01 1.60
C ALA A 322 4.64 9.21 2.66
N PRO A 323 4.37 9.78 3.87
CA PRO A 323 5.38 9.85 4.93
C PRO A 323 5.91 8.46 5.35
N VAL A 324 5.03 7.47 5.49
CA VAL A 324 5.42 6.09 5.84
C VAL A 324 6.23 5.46 4.71
N ALA A 325 5.79 5.63 3.47
CA ALA A 325 6.54 5.15 2.31
C ALA A 325 7.95 5.78 2.26
N GLU A 326 8.06 7.10 2.43
CA GLU A 326 9.35 7.80 2.48
C GLU A 326 10.24 7.28 3.61
N TRP A 327 9.69 7.05 4.80
CA TRP A 327 10.45 6.48 5.93
C TRP A 327 11.10 5.13 5.57
N THR A 328 10.50 4.33 4.69
CA THR A 328 11.10 3.06 4.25
C THR A 328 12.29 3.23 3.31
N THR A 329 12.50 4.42 2.73
CA THR A 329 13.67 4.74 1.88
C THR A 329 14.92 5.09 2.69
N HIS A 330 14.74 5.38 3.99
CA HIS A 330 15.82 5.82 4.86
C HIS A 330 16.78 4.68 5.15
N ASP A 331 18.08 4.95 5.00
CA ASP A 331 19.16 4.00 5.22
C ASP A 331 19.06 2.76 4.31
N LYS A 332 19.39 2.95 3.01
CA LYS A 332 19.39 1.89 1.98
C LYS A 332 20.18 0.63 2.36
N LYS A 333 21.15 0.74 3.28
CA LYS A 333 21.94 -0.39 3.77
C LYS A 333 21.20 -1.18 4.85
N ARG A 334 20.30 -0.53 5.61
CA ARG A 334 19.57 -1.10 6.76
C ARG A 334 18.06 -1.24 6.49
N ARG A 335 17.72 -1.61 5.24
CA ARG A 335 16.40 -1.96 4.68
C ARG A 335 15.25 -1.88 5.68
N ARG A 336 14.31 -0.97 5.46
CA ARG A 336 13.13 -0.78 6.31
C ARG A 336 11.88 -1.31 5.63
N VAL A 337 10.96 -1.84 6.42
CA VAL A 337 9.62 -2.24 5.96
C VAL A 337 8.60 -1.65 6.91
N ALA A 338 7.51 -1.12 6.37
CA ALA A 338 6.40 -0.62 7.17
C ALA A 338 5.10 -1.33 6.79
N LEU A 339 4.28 -1.59 7.79
CA LEU A 339 2.96 -2.17 7.68
C LEU A 339 1.95 -1.16 8.23
N CYS A 340 0.93 -0.80 7.46
CA CYS A 340 -0.13 0.10 7.91
C CYS A 340 -1.47 -0.62 7.90
N LEU A 341 -2.28 -0.37 8.92
CA LEU A 341 -3.70 -0.65 8.97
C LEU A 341 -4.43 0.68 8.86
N ASN A 342 -5.32 0.82 7.89
CA ASN A 342 -6.20 1.98 7.80
C ASN A 342 -7.59 1.70 8.39
N ARG A 343 -8.38 2.76 8.57
CA ARG A 343 -9.76 2.65 9.11
C ARG A 343 -10.73 1.84 8.22
N GLY A 344 -10.36 1.54 6.99
CA GLY A 344 -11.11 0.63 6.12
C GLY A 344 -10.83 -0.85 6.40
N GLY A 345 -9.99 -1.17 7.39
CA GLY A 345 -9.56 -2.54 7.66
C GLY A 345 -8.53 -3.07 6.67
N GLU A 346 -7.92 -2.20 5.85
CA GLU A 346 -6.96 -2.59 4.84
C GLU A 346 -5.56 -2.62 5.42
N ILE A 347 -4.80 -3.67 5.08
CA ILE A 347 -3.39 -3.80 5.48
C ILE A 347 -2.52 -3.45 4.27
N LEU A 348 -1.67 -2.45 4.41
CA LEU A 348 -0.78 -1.95 3.38
C LEU A 348 0.66 -2.25 3.76
N VAL A 349 1.46 -2.67 2.79
CA VAL A 349 2.87 -3.00 3.00
C VAL A 349 3.74 -2.08 2.16
N PHE A 350 4.67 -1.40 2.84
CA PHE A 350 5.58 -0.45 2.25
C PHE A 350 7.03 -0.91 2.36
N ARG A 351 7.78 -0.71 1.28
CA ARG A 351 9.23 -0.93 1.24
C ARG A 351 9.86 -0.07 0.16
N ASP A 352 11.01 0.53 0.49
CA ASP A 352 11.82 1.34 -0.43
C ASP A 352 10.99 2.41 -1.19
N GLY A 353 10.05 3.06 -0.48
CA GLY A 353 9.24 4.15 -1.03
C GLY A 353 8.00 3.70 -1.80
N LYS A 354 7.73 2.39 -1.89
CA LYS A 354 6.61 1.83 -2.67
C LYS A 354 5.63 1.07 -1.80
N MET A 355 4.35 1.13 -2.14
CA MET A 355 3.31 0.29 -1.55
C MET A 355 3.19 -1.01 -2.34
N LEU A 356 3.85 -2.07 -1.89
CA LEU A 356 3.99 -3.31 -2.65
C LEU A 356 2.79 -4.25 -2.54
N PHE A 357 2.15 -4.31 -1.37
CA PHE A 357 1.00 -5.17 -1.14
C PHE A 357 -0.12 -4.41 -0.46
N ALA A 358 -1.35 -4.80 -0.79
CA ALA A 358 -2.55 -4.35 -0.10
C ALA A 358 -3.46 -5.55 0.17
N ARG A 359 -3.97 -5.66 1.39
CA ARG A 359 -5.05 -6.56 1.75
C ARG A 359 -6.35 -5.77 1.81
N ARG A 360 -7.34 -6.16 1.03
CA ARG A 360 -8.67 -5.55 0.99
C ARG A 360 -9.73 -6.62 0.92
N SER A 361 -10.77 -6.50 1.75
CA SER A 361 -11.88 -7.48 1.79
C SER A 361 -11.40 -8.93 1.88
N GLY A 362 -10.35 -9.16 2.68
CA GLY A 362 -9.73 -10.48 2.85
C GLY A 362 -8.71 -10.88 1.78
N ARG A 363 -8.72 -10.27 0.59
CA ARG A 363 -7.84 -10.62 -0.53
C ARG A 363 -6.56 -9.79 -0.54
N TRP A 364 -5.44 -10.43 -0.87
CA TRP A 364 -4.16 -9.77 -1.06
C TRP A 364 -3.91 -9.48 -2.54
N SER A 365 -3.42 -8.28 -2.84
CA SER A 365 -2.97 -7.88 -4.16
C SER A 365 -1.54 -7.40 -4.11
N PHE A 366 -0.74 -7.79 -5.10
CA PHE A 366 0.59 -7.27 -5.34
C PHE A 366 0.51 -6.12 -6.35
N LEU A 367 1.09 -4.97 -5.99
CA LEU A 367 0.93 -3.74 -6.76
C LEU A 367 2.15 -3.47 -7.62
N THR A 368 1.97 -3.59 -8.94
CA THR A 368 2.98 -3.19 -9.93
C THR A 368 2.65 -1.81 -10.50
N HIS A 369 3.36 -0.79 -10.03
CA HIS A 369 3.05 0.60 -10.37
C HIS A 369 3.51 0.99 -11.78
N GLU A 370 4.74 0.62 -12.15
CA GLU A 370 5.34 0.99 -13.44
C GLU A 370 4.60 0.41 -14.64
N PRO A 371 4.18 -0.88 -14.65
CA PRO A 371 3.40 -1.42 -15.75
C PRO A 371 2.10 -0.66 -16.03
N VAL A 372 1.44 -0.14 -14.99
CA VAL A 372 0.21 0.67 -15.14
C VAL A 372 0.49 1.94 -15.95
N LEU A 373 1.60 2.63 -15.67
CA LEU A 373 2.00 3.82 -16.42
C LEU A 373 2.28 3.51 -17.89
N THR A 374 2.91 2.36 -18.17
CA THR A 374 3.18 1.90 -19.54
C THR A 374 1.89 1.52 -20.27
N GLN A 375 0.97 0.82 -19.60
CA GLN A 375 -0.30 0.34 -20.16
C GLN A 375 -1.27 1.47 -20.45
N MET A 376 -1.28 2.51 -19.61
CA MET A 376 -2.04 3.73 -19.86
C MET A 376 -1.70 4.31 -21.24
N GLY A 377 -0.42 4.28 -21.65
CA GLY A 377 0.06 4.54 -23.02
C GLY A 377 -0.14 5.96 -23.56
N THR A 378 -1.06 6.73 -22.99
CA THR A 378 -1.37 8.11 -23.34
C THR A 378 -1.69 8.88 -22.05
N PRO A 379 -1.21 10.12 -21.90
CA PRO A 379 -0.37 10.85 -22.86
C PRO A 379 1.08 10.37 -22.87
N GLN A 380 1.88 10.80 -23.85
CA GLN A 380 3.32 10.48 -23.92
C GLN A 380 4.11 11.04 -22.72
N ASN A 381 3.66 12.16 -22.14
CA ASN A 381 4.27 12.74 -20.96
C ASN A 381 4.03 11.87 -19.71
N THR A 382 5.12 11.31 -19.17
CA THR A 382 5.10 10.42 -18.01
C THR A 382 4.69 11.12 -16.71
N GLU A 383 4.96 12.42 -16.54
CA GLU A 383 4.51 13.18 -15.35
C GLU A 383 2.98 13.24 -15.27
N ILE A 384 2.31 13.38 -16.43
CA ILE A 384 0.85 13.36 -16.47
C ILE A 384 0.33 11.98 -16.12
N ARG A 385 0.93 10.91 -16.68
CA ARG A 385 0.54 9.53 -16.35
C ARG A 385 0.72 9.24 -14.86
N LYS A 386 1.85 9.66 -14.28
CA LYS A 386 2.12 9.58 -12.83
C LYS A 386 1.06 10.33 -12.04
N ALA A 387 0.78 11.59 -12.36
CA ALA A 387 -0.22 12.37 -11.66
C ALA A 387 -1.63 11.76 -11.75
N VAL A 388 -2.02 11.26 -12.92
CA VAL A 388 -3.31 10.55 -13.06
C VAL A 388 -3.32 9.31 -12.17
N TYR A 389 -2.26 8.52 -12.18
CA TYR A 389 -2.18 7.29 -11.39
C TYR A 389 -2.18 7.55 -9.88
N GLU A 390 -1.38 8.50 -9.39
CA GLU A 390 -1.40 8.97 -8.01
C GLU A 390 -2.81 9.36 -7.55
N THR A 391 -3.51 10.12 -8.38
CA THR A 391 -4.88 10.56 -8.09
C THR A 391 -5.83 9.36 -7.99
N CYS A 392 -5.62 8.32 -8.82
CA CYS A 392 -6.39 7.10 -8.74
C CYS A 392 -6.11 6.31 -7.44
N LEU A 393 -4.84 6.26 -7.01
CA LEU A 393 -4.48 5.67 -5.71
C LEU A 393 -5.13 6.45 -4.55
N ASP A 394 -5.08 7.78 -4.60
CA ASP A 394 -5.67 8.62 -3.56
C ASP A 394 -7.18 8.42 -3.43
N ALA A 395 -7.89 8.41 -4.57
CA ALA A 395 -9.32 8.16 -4.62
C ALA A 395 -9.68 6.73 -4.17
N SER A 396 -8.85 5.74 -4.54
CA SER A 396 -9.05 4.33 -4.18
C SER A 396 -8.96 4.12 -2.66
N PHE A 397 -7.85 4.56 -2.06
CA PHE A 397 -7.60 4.36 -0.62
C PHE A 397 -8.37 5.35 0.26
N SER A 398 -9.01 6.36 -0.31
CA SER A 398 -9.96 7.23 0.37
C SER A 398 -11.43 6.83 0.14
N ARG A 399 -11.68 5.78 -0.66
CA ARG A 399 -13.03 5.25 -0.95
C ARG A 399 -13.98 6.28 -1.59
N THR A 400 -13.46 7.28 -2.29
CA THR A 400 -14.28 8.38 -2.84
C THR A 400 -14.88 8.07 -4.21
N GLY A 401 -14.40 7.04 -4.91
CA GLY A 401 -14.78 6.78 -6.30
C GLY A 401 -14.31 7.92 -7.25
N ALA A 402 -14.01 7.60 -8.50
CA ALA A 402 -13.60 8.60 -9.48
C ALA A 402 -13.84 8.14 -10.91
N CYS A 403 -14.06 9.09 -11.82
CA CYS A 403 -14.06 8.84 -13.25
C CYS A 403 -13.14 9.87 -13.92
N LEU A 404 -12.09 9.39 -14.60
CA LEU A 404 -11.11 10.24 -15.25
C LEU A 404 -10.97 9.89 -16.72
N GLY A 405 -10.93 10.91 -17.58
CA GLY A 405 -10.69 10.77 -19.01
C GLY A 405 -9.47 11.55 -19.47
N ILE A 406 -8.66 10.94 -20.32
CA ILE A 406 -7.54 11.58 -21.02
C ILE A 406 -7.87 11.58 -22.51
N VAL A 407 -7.95 12.76 -23.11
CA VAL A 407 -8.30 12.92 -24.52
C VAL A 407 -7.04 13.07 -25.37
N SER A 408 -6.89 12.23 -26.39
CA SER A 408 -5.77 12.32 -27.33
C SER A 408 -5.88 13.57 -28.20
N SER A 409 -4.75 14.09 -28.66
CA SER A 409 -4.69 15.26 -29.56
C SER A 409 -5.61 15.12 -30.77
N SER A 410 -5.56 13.96 -31.42
CA SER A 410 -6.36 13.62 -32.61
C SER A 410 -7.88 13.51 -32.36
N ARG A 411 -8.33 13.44 -31.10
CA ARG A 411 -9.73 13.23 -30.74
C ARG A 411 -10.34 14.40 -29.94
N MET A 412 -9.60 15.49 -29.75
CA MET A 412 -10.05 16.69 -29.05
C MET A 412 -11.37 17.25 -29.59
N SER A 413 -11.52 17.33 -30.91
CA SER A 413 -12.75 17.83 -31.56
C SER A 413 -13.98 16.97 -31.27
N LYS A 414 -13.80 15.68 -30.95
CA LYS A 414 -14.89 14.72 -30.67
C LYS A 414 -15.40 14.82 -29.23
N LEU A 415 -14.69 15.50 -28.34
CA LEU A 415 -15.06 15.60 -26.92
C LEU A 415 -16.44 16.25 -26.71
N LYS A 416 -16.80 17.26 -27.52
CA LYS A 416 -18.12 17.92 -27.48
C LYS A 416 -19.29 16.97 -27.76
N LYS A 417 -19.04 15.85 -28.44
CA LYS A 417 -20.06 14.82 -28.71
C LYS A 417 -20.24 13.86 -27.53
N VAL A 418 -19.28 13.83 -26.61
CA VAL A 418 -19.27 12.92 -25.45
C VAL A 418 -19.71 13.64 -24.18
N VAL A 419 -19.31 14.89 -23.96
CA VAL A 419 -19.81 15.68 -22.82
C VAL A 419 -21.24 16.15 -23.10
N ALA A 420 -22.12 16.04 -22.11
CA ALA A 420 -23.55 16.32 -22.25
C ALA A 420 -23.84 17.79 -22.55
N SER A 421 -23.24 18.69 -21.76
CA SER A 421 -23.46 20.14 -21.79
C SER A 421 -22.16 20.90 -22.05
N GLU A 422 -22.23 22.02 -22.78
CA GLU A 422 -21.09 22.95 -22.91
C GLU A 422 -20.76 23.62 -21.55
N GLU A 423 -21.71 23.68 -20.62
CA GLU A 423 -21.52 24.25 -19.28
C GLU A 423 -20.60 23.40 -18.38
N ASP A 424 -20.38 22.13 -18.72
CA ASP A 424 -19.45 21.26 -17.98
C ASP A 424 -17.98 21.54 -18.36
N PHE A 425 -17.74 22.27 -19.46
CA PHE A 425 -16.41 22.77 -19.79
C PHE A 425 -16.12 24.03 -18.98
N PHE A 426 -15.47 23.86 -17.83
CA PHE A 426 -15.27 24.95 -16.86
C PHE A 426 -14.51 26.16 -17.43
N ARG A 427 -13.70 26.00 -18.50
CA ARG A 427 -13.02 27.13 -19.17
C ARG A 427 -14.00 28.08 -19.88
N ARG A 428 -15.14 27.58 -20.36
CA ARG A 428 -16.13 28.34 -21.15
C ARG A 428 -17.42 28.66 -20.40
N SER A 429 -17.67 27.91 -19.34
CA SER A 429 -18.90 27.99 -18.55
C SER A 429 -18.86 29.16 -17.58
N GLU A 430 -19.98 29.88 -17.48
CA GLU A 430 -20.15 31.01 -16.57
C GLU A 430 -20.85 30.64 -15.25
N THR A 431 -21.09 29.35 -15.04
CA THR A 431 -21.64 28.80 -13.80
C THR A 431 -20.72 29.05 -12.60
N THR A 432 -21.29 29.11 -11.39
CA THR A 432 -20.53 29.26 -10.15
C THR A 432 -19.49 28.14 -9.97
N LYS A 433 -19.87 26.89 -10.28
CA LYS A 433 -18.96 25.72 -10.29
C LYS A 433 -17.74 25.99 -11.17
N ALA A 434 -17.97 26.40 -12.41
CA ALA A 434 -16.90 26.64 -13.37
C ALA A 434 -15.98 27.79 -12.97
N LYS A 435 -16.55 28.92 -12.51
CA LYS A 435 -15.81 30.08 -11.99
C LYS A 435 -14.93 29.71 -10.79
N ALA A 436 -15.48 29.00 -9.82
CA ALA A 436 -14.73 28.56 -8.64
C ALA A 436 -13.56 27.64 -9.03
N ILE A 437 -13.80 26.65 -9.90
CA ILE A 437 -12.74 25.75 -10.37
C ILE A 437 -11.68 26.52 -11.16
N ARG A 438 -12.06 27.43 -12.08
CA ARG A 438 -11.12 28.29 -12.82
C ARG A 438 -10.24 29.10 -11.86
N GLN A 439 -10.82 29.70 -10.83
CA GLN A 439 -10.09 30.50 -9.85
C GLN A 439 -9.13 29.64 -9.02
N MET A 440 -9.56 28.46 -8.59
CA MET A 440 -8.71 27.53 -7.82
C MET A 440 -7.54 27.01 -8.65
N ILE A 441 -7.75 26.61 -9.91
CA ILE A 441 -6.66 26.00 -10.70
C ILE A 441 -5.80 27.04 -11.42
N GLY A 442 -6.37 28.18 -11.81
CA GLY A 442 -5.74 29.19 -12.65
C GLY A 442 -5.37 28.65 -14.03
N THR A 443 -4.11 28.88 -14.44
CA THR A 443 -3.53 28.38 -15.69
C THR A 443 -2.77 27.05 -15.52
N ARG A 444 -2.78 26.49 -14.30
CA ARG A 444 -1.98 25.30 -13.98
C ARG A 444 -2.57 24.05 -14.62
N LYS A 445 -1.68 23.22 -15.15
CA LYS A 445 -1.99 21.90 -15.70
C LYS A 445 -2.25 20.89 -14.59
N PHE A 446 -3.00 19.84 -14.88
CA PHE A 446 -3.40 18.79 -13.92
C PHE A 446 -2.23 18.26 -13.10
N HIS A 447 -1.16 17.84 -13.77
CA HIS A 447 0.04 17.28 -13.12
C HIS A 447 0.88 18.30 -12.33
N LYS A 448 0.57 19.59 -12.43
CA LYS A 448 1.18 20.66 -11.64
C LYS A 448 0.25 21.16 -10.52
N LEU A 449 -0.95 20.62 -10.40
CA LEU A 449 -1.85 20.88 -9.28
C LEU A 449 -1.37 20.11 -8.04
N ASP A 450 -1.63 20.70 -6.87
CA ASP A 450 -1.49 20.00 -5.60
C ASP A 450 -2.26 18.68 -5.64
N ARG A 451 -1.65 17.64 -5.09
CA ARG A 451 -2.20 16.28 -5.16
C ARG A 451 -3.53 16.14 -4.41
N ARG A 452 -3.73 16.91 -3.33
CA ARG A 452 -5.01 16.97 -2.59
C ARG A 452 -6.09 17.62 -3.46
N LEU A 453 -5.76 18.72 -4.13
CA LEU A 453 -6.69 19.37 -5.05
C LEU A 453 -7.07 18.45 -6.21
N ARG A 454 -6.12 17.68 -6.78
CA ARG A 454 -6.45 16.66 -7.79
C ARG A 454 -7.46 15.64 -7.27
N GLN A 455 -7.23 15.14 -6.05
CA GLN A 455 -8.14 14.20 -5.39
C GLN A 455 -9.54 14.78 -5.19
N GLU A 456 -9.64 16.03 -4.72
CA GLU A 456 -10.90 16.73 -4.50
C GLU A 456 -11.67 16.95 -5.82
N LEU A 457 -10.98 17.34 -6.88
CA LEU A 457 -11.59 17.55 -8.20
C LEU A 457 -12.18 16.26 -8.77
N VAL A 458 -11.49 15.12 -8.64
CA VAL A 458 -12.01 13.83 -9.15
C VAL A 458 -13.12 13.22 -8.29
N ALA A 459 -13.28 13.70 -7.06
CA ALA A 459 -14.35 13.28 -6.15
C ALA A 459 -15.69 13.96 -6.46
N ILE A 460 -15.67 15.07 -7.23
CA ILE A 460 -16.90 15.71 -7.73
C ILE A 460 -17.63 14.72 -8.64
N ASP A 461 -18.94 14.57 -8.42
CA ASP A 461 -19.73 13.60 -9.20
C ASP A 461 -19.73 13.91 -10.69
N GLY A 462 -19.68 12.85 -11.49
CA GLY A 462 -19.38 12.91 -12.93
C GLY A 462 -17.91 12.61 -13.26
N ALA A 463 -17.49 13.01 -14.47
CA ALA A 463 -16.16 12.74 -15.00
C ALA A 463 -15.25 13.98 -14.94
N THR A 464 -14.00 13.77 -14.56
CA THR A 464 -12.91 14.74 -14.77
C THR A 464 -12.20 14.41 -16.08
N VAL A 465 -12.10 15.37 -16.98
CA VAL A 465 -11.52 15.16 -18.30
C VAL A 465 -10.33 16.10 -18.49
N ILE A 466 -9.19 15.53 -18.87
CA ILE A 466 -7.97 16.25 -19.20
C ILE A 466 -7.55 16.01 -20.66
N SER A 467 -6.80 16.94 -21.23
CA SER A 467 -6.15 16.77 -22.52
C SER A 467 -4.87 15.94 -22.40
N PHE A 468 -4.34 15.53 -23.55
CA PHE A 468 -3.05 14.85 -23.66
C PHE A 468 -1.85 15.69 -23.16
N ASP A 469 -1.97 17.02 -23.11
CA ASP A 469 -0.92 17.90 -22.60
C ASP A 469 -1.16 18.36 -21.16
N GLY A 470 -2.22 17.84 -20.52
CA GLY A 470 -2.49 18.00 -19.09
C GLY A 470 -3.40 19.17 -18.73
N ASP A 471 -4.00 19.85 -19.71
CA ASP A 471 -5.03 20.85 -19.43
C ASP A 471 -6.29 20.16 -18.87
N LEU A 472 -6.85 20.70 -17.78
CA LEU A 472 -8.20 20.32 -17.40
C LEU A 472 -9.16 20.88 -18.44
N LEU A 473 -10.07 20.03 -18.91
CA LEU A 473 -11.10 20.37 -19.90
C LEU A 473 -12.48 20.45 -19.25
N ALA A 474 -12.78 19.51 -18.34
CA ALA A 474 -14.05 19.43 -17.64
C ALA A 474 -13.86 18.75 -16.27
N VAL A 475 -14.70 19.12 -15.29
CA VAL A 475 -14.71 18.54 -13.94
C VAL A 475 -16.16 18.32 -13.52
N GLY A 476 -16.45 17.10 -13.05
CA GLY A 476 -17.81 16.68 -12.72
C GLY A 476 -18.75 16.75 -13.94
N ALA A 477 -18.25 16.32 -15.09
CA ALA A 477 -18.97 16.37 -16.35
C ALA A 477 -19.91 15.17 -16.52
N ILE A 478 -21.12 15.43 -17.00
CA ILE A 478 -22.05 14.36 -17.38
C ILE A 478 -21.71 13.91 -18.80
N LEU A 479 -21.63 12.60 -19.03
CA LEU A 479 -21.28 12.04 -20.33
C LEU A 479 -22.50 11.46 -21.04
N LYS A 480 -22.58 11.68 -22.36
CA LYS A 480 -23.51 11.01 -23.27
C LYS A 480 -23.06 9.57 -23.47
N ILE A 481 -23.74 8.66 -22.78
CA ILE A 481 -23.50 7.22 -22.87
C ILE A 481 -24.57 6.61 -23.78
N PRO A 482 -24.19 5.91 -24.86
CA PRO A 482 -25.17 5.20 -25.69
C PRO A 482 -25.89 4.14 -24.85
N GLY A 483 -27.20 4.00 -25.02
CA GLY A 483 -28.03 3.04 -24.31
C GLY A 483 -27.53 1.59 -24.46
N GLY A 484 -27.87 0.73 -23.49
CA GLY A 484 -27.51 -0.69 -23.51
C GLY A 484 -26.14 -1.04 -22.92
N SER A 485 -25.58 -0.21 -22.03
CA SER A 485 -24.40 -0.62 -21.24
C SER A 485 -24.85 -1.54 -20.08
N PRO A 486 -24.43 -2.81 -20.02
CA PRO A 486 -24.84 -3.76 -18.99
C PRO A 486 -24.16 -3.51 -17.63
N SER A 487 -23.52 -2.36 -17.42
CA SER A 487 -22.69 -2.09 -16.25
C SER A 487 -22.83 -0.67 -15.72
N GLY A 488 -22.62 -0.48 -14.41
CA GLY A 488 -22.91 0.77 -13.68
C GLY A 488 -22.33 2.05 -14.30
N GLY A 489 -22.97 3.18 -14.05
CA GLY A 489 -22.76 4.45 -14.78
C GLY A 489 -21.30 4.89 -14.91
N ARG A 490 -20.49 4.72 -13.85
CA ARG A 490 -19.07 5.09 -13.84
C ARG A 490 -18.20 4.21 -14.75
N LEU A 491 -18.53 2.93 -14.88
CA LEU A 491 -17.84 2.02 -15.80
C LEU A 491 -18.17 2.35 -17.25
N ALA A 492 -19.44 2.59 -17.54
CA ALA A 492 -19.89 3.02 -18.86
C ALA A 492 -19.26 4.35 -19.29
N ALA A 493 -19.13 5.30 -18.36
CA ALA A 493 -18.43 6.57 -18.57
C ALA A 493 -16.95 6.37 -18.93
N ALA A 494 -16.22 5.54 -18.19
CA ALA A 494 -14.82 5.22 -18.48
C ALA A 494 -14.66 4.56 -19.86
N GLN A 495 -15.53 3.60 -20.22
CA GLN A 495 -15.52 2.98 -21.55
C GLN A 495 -15.87 3.96 -22.67
N GLN A 496 -16.72 4.96 -22.40
CA GLN A 496 -17.02 6.00 -23.38
C GLN A 496 -15.83 6.96 -23.57
N LEU A 497 -15.14 7.34 -22.48
CA LEU A 497 -13.94 8.19 -22.52
C LEU A 497 -12.75 7.48 -23.17
N SER A 498 -12.64 6.15 -23.06
CA SER A 498 -11.58 5.38 -23.73
C SER A 498 -11.67 5.45 -25.25
N LYS A 499 -12.84 5.81 -25.82
CA LYS A 499 -12.99 6.12 -27.25
C LYS A 499 -12.35 7.45 -27.64
N LEU A 500 -11.96 8.30 -26.69
CA LEU A 500 -11.25 9.56 -26.94
C LEU A 500 -9.76 9.47 -26.60
N GLY A 501 -9.36 8.46 -25.83
CA GLY A 501 -7.97 8.22 -25.44
C GLY A 501 -7.93 7.15 -24.35
N VAL A 502 -7.88 7.58 -23.09
CA VAL A 502 -7.92 6.70 -21.91
C VAL A 502 -9.11 7.08 -21.05
N GLY A 503 -9.85 6.08 -20.58
CA GLY A 503 -10.89 6.27 -19.57
C GLY A 503 -10.64 5.37 -18.37
N ILE A 504 -10.73 5.95 -17.18
CA ILE A 504 -10.36 5.29 -15.92
C ILE A 504 -11.55 5.39 -14.97
N LYS A 505 -11.89 4.25 -14.36
CA LYS A 505 -12.82 4.14 -13.26
C LYS A 505 -12.04 3.79 -12.00
N VAL A 506 -12.27 4.55 -10.95
CA VAL A 506 -11.99 4.14 -9.57
C VAL A 506 -13.31 3.85 -8.90
N SER A 507 -13.47 2.63 -8.39
CA SER A 507 -14.67 2.22 -7.67
C SER A 507 -14.63 2.72 -6.22
N GLN A 508 -15.79 2.82 -5.58
CA GLN A 508 -15.86 3.06 -4.13
C GLN A 508 -15.37 1.84 -3.34
N ASP A 509 -15.44 0.64 -3.91
CA ASP A 509 -14.75 -0.55 -3.37
C ASP A 509 -13.20 -0.44 -3.51
N GLY A 510 -12.71 0.59 -4.19
CA GLY A 510 -11.31 0.93 -4.37
C GLY A 510 -10.60 0.22 -5.53
N GLY A 511 -11.26 -0.66 -6.29
CA GLY A 511 -10.69 -1.20 -7.52
C GLY A 511 -10.46 -0.11 -8.57
N ILE A 512 -9.34 -0.17 -9.29
CA ILE A 512 -8.97 0.77 -10.35
C ILE A 512 -8.95 0.01 -11.67
N VAL A 513 -9.68 0.51 -12.67
CA VAL A 513 -9.75 -0.10 -14.00
C VAL A 513 -9.59 0.97 -15.07
N GLY A 514 -8.66 0.76 -15.99
CA GLY A 514 -8.40 1.64 -17.12
C GLY A 514 -8.70 0.98 -18.46
N PHE A 515 -9.28 1.75 -19.38
CA PHE A 515 -9.62 1.34 -20.74
C PHE A 515 -8.96 2.27 -21.75
N ARG A 516 -8.61 1.74 -22.91
CA ARG A 516 -8.08 2.52 -24.05
C ARG A 516 -8.70 2.04 -25.36
N LEU A 517 -8.59 2.86 -26.41
CA LEU A 517 -8.96 2.50 -27.79
C LEU A 517 -10.42 2.07 -27.98
N GLY A 518 -11.32 2.41 -27.05
CA GLY A 518 -12.72 1.98 -27.09
C GLY A 518 -12.95 0.51 -26.73
N GLU A 519 -11.96 -0.20 -26.21
CA GLU A 519 -12.14 -1.57 -25.71
C GLU A 519 -13.10 -1.56 -24.50
N LYS A 520 -14.13 -2.43 -24.58
CA LYS A 520 -15.14 -2.57 -23.51
C LYS A 520 -14.92 -3.78 -22.62
N LYS A 521 -14.45 -4.90 -23.19
CA LYS A 521 -14.37 -6.19 -22.49
C LYS A 521 -13.09 -6.36 -21.71
N ASN A 522 -11.96 -5.95 -22.29
CA ASN A 522 -10.65 -6.13 -21.68
C ASN A 522 -10.12 -4.77 -21.22
N PRO A 523 -9.86 -4.59 -19.91
CA PRO A 523 -9.20 -3.39 -19.45
C PRO A 523 -7.74 -3.38 -19.90
N ALA A 524 -7.22 -2.20 -20.20
CA ALA A 524 -5.81 -1.99 -20.51
C ALA A 524 -4.93 -2.26 -19.28
N PHE A 525 -5.43 -1.86 -18.11
CA PHE A 525 -4.83 -2.08 -16.81
C PHE A 525 -5.91 -2.23 -15.73
N GLN A 526 -5.62 -3.02 -14.71
CA GLN A 526 -6.45 -3.18 -13.53
C GLN A 526 -5.56 -3.25 -12.30
N ILE A 527 -6.06 -2.73 -11.18
CA ILE A 527 -5.37 -2.76 -9.89
C ILE A 527 -6.42 -2.98 -8.81
N MET A 528 -6.21 -4.06 -8.03
CA MET A 528 -7.13 -4.56 -6.99
C MET A 528 -8.47 -5.04 -7.52
#